data_AF-A0A1F3KCZ6-F1
#
_entry.id   AF-A0A1F3KCZ6-F1
#
_cell.length_a   1.000
_cell.length_b   1.000
_cell.length_c   1.000
_cell.angle_alpha   90.00
_cell.angle_beta   90.00
_cell.angle_gamma   90.00
#
_symmetry.space_group_name_H-M   'P 1'
#
loop_
_entity.id
_entity.type
_entity.pdbx_description
1 polymer ?
#
loop_
_entity_poly.entity_id
_entity_poly.type
_entity_poly.pdbx_seq_one_letter_code
_entity_poly.pdbx_strand_id
1 'polypeptide(L)'
;MIKNKKIIQQVLGLLVAANAIVFLLLAYFQAFSSTPRAIVFIDFWGRLCVYSLWFTGYALYRKYLPNKSILKSIIVTIVILNIPVFLTLGYFNKLSPDLDTLPFIDFWGRLTVYSLWFMAYEFYRNFIKADVPQTI
;
A
#
# COMPACT_ATOMS: atom_id res chain seq x y z
N MET A 1 26.57 -14.84 -6.00
CA MET A 1 25.69 -14.10 -5.05
C MET A 1 24.77 -13.07 -5.69
N ILE A 2 25.26 -12.17 -6.57
CA ILE A 2 24.44 -11.07 -7.14
C ILE A 2 23.27 -11.59 -8.02
N LYS A 3 23.49 -12.66 -8.80
CA LYS A 3 22.46 -13.29 -9.65
C LYS A 3 21.31 -13.88 -8.82
N ASN A 4 21.65 -14.59 -7.73
CA ASN A 4 20.66 -15.17 -6.80
C ASN A 4 19.84 -14.06 -6.11
N LYS A 5 20.49 -12.96 -5.72
CA LYS A 5 19.80 -11.80 -5.13
C LYS A 5 18.77 -11.19 -6.07
N LYS A 6 19.08 -11.06 -7.37
CA LYS A 6 18.15 -10.53 -8.37
C LYS A 6 16.95 -11.45 -8.60
N ILE A 7 17.18 -12.76 -8.67
CA ILE A 7 16.13 -13.78 -8.82
C ILE A 7 15.20 -13.75 -7.59
N ILE A 8 15.76 -13.75 -6.38
CA ILE A 8 14.98 -13.67 -5.14
C ILE A 8 14.11 -12.41 -5.11
N GLN A 9 14.65 -11.26 -5.51
CA GLN A 9 13.87 -10.01 -5.59
C GLN A 9 12.71 -10.08 -6.60
N GLN A 10 12.94 -10.70 -7.75
CA GLN A 10 11.90 -10.87 -8.77
C GLN A 10 10.80 -11.81 -8.29
N VAL A 11 11.19 -12.95 -7.68
CA VAL A 11 10.24 -13.93 -7.14
C VAL A 11 9.41 -13.30 -6.01
N LEU A 12 10.05 -12.62 -5.05
CA LEU A 12 9.34 -11.95 -3.97
C LEU A 12 8.40 -10.85 -4.50
N GLY A 13 8.86 -10.01 -5.43
CA GLY A 13 8.01 -8.98 -6.04
C GLY A 13 6.80 -9.57 -6.78
N LEU A 14 7.02 -10.66 -7.54
CA LEU A 14 5.95 -11.37 -8.24
C LEU A 14 4.96 -12.00 -7.25
N LEU A 15 5.44 -12.61 -6.17
CA LEU A 15 4.60 -13.19 -5.12
C LEU A 15 3.74 -12.11 -4.45
N VAL A 16 4.32 -10.96 -4.11
CA VAL A 16 3.57 -9.84 -3.54
C VAL A 16 2.50 -9.33 -4.50
N ALA A 17 2.86 -9.13 -5.77
CA ALA A 17 1.92 -8.65 -6.78
C ALA A 17 0.79 -9.66 -7.03
N ALA A 18 1.12 -10.95 -7.20
CA ALA A 18 0.15 -12.02 -7.40
C ALA A 18 -0.79 -12.14 -6.20
N ASN A 19 -0.24 -12.12 -4.98
CA ASN A 19 -1.03 -12.20 -3.74
C ASN A 19 -2.01 -11.03 -3.62
N ALA A 20 -1.56 -9.80 -3.93
CA ALA A 20 -2.41 -8.62 -3.94
C ALA A 20 -3.52 -8.69 -5.01
N ILE A 21 -3.18 -9.14 -6.22
CA ILE A 21 -4.14 -9.30 -7.32
C ILE A 21 -5.20 -10.33 -6.94
N VAL A 22 -4.80 -11.49 -6.42
CA VAL A 22 -5.74 -12.53 -5.99
C VAL A 22 -6.67 -12.01 -4.88
N PHE A 23 -6.11 -11.35 -3.86
CA PHE A 23 -6.92 -10.76 -2.79
C PHE A 23 -7.93 -9.74 -3.34
N LEU A 24 -7.48 -8.83 -4.20
CA LEU A 24 -8.33 -7.80 -4.80
C LEU A 24 -9.41 -8.38 -5.71
N LEU A 25 -9.09 -9.41 -6.50
CA LEU A 25 -10.09 -10.09 -7.35
C LEU A 25 -11.15 -10.78 -6.49
N LEU A 26 -10.74 -11.49 -5.43
CA LEU A 26 -11.68 -12.11 -4.50
C LEU A 26 -12.56 -11.07 -3.79
N ALA A 27 -11.98 -9.92 -3.40
CA ALA A 27 -12.72 -8.81 -2.81
C ALA A 27 -13.72 -8.19 -3.80
N TYR A 28 -13.27 -7.93 -5.03
CA TYR A 28 -14.06 -7.29 -6.08
C TYR A 28 -15.24 -8.15 -6.52
N PHE A 29 -15.02 -9.46 -6.69
CA PHE A 29 -16.06 -10.42 -7.04
C PHE A 29 -16.87 -10.91 -5.85
N GLN A 30 -16.65 -10.35 -4.64
CA GLN A 30 -17.37 -10.73 -3.41
C GLN A 30 -17.29 -12.25 -3.14
N ALA A 31 -16.17 -12.88 -3.51
CA ALA A 31 -15.98 -14.33 -3.45
C ALA A 31 -15.46 -14.80 -2.08
N PHE A 32 -15.42 -13.91 -1.09
CA PHE A 32 -14.98 -14.24 0.26
C PHE A 32 -16.11 -14.88 1.08
N SER A 33 -15.75 -15.82 1.96
CA SER A 33 -16.71 -16.38 2.91
C SER A 33 -17.05 -15.36 4.00
N SER A 34 -18.33 -15.24 4.33
CA SER A 34 -18.87 -14.39 5.39
C SER A 34 -18.90 -15.08 6.78
N THR A 35 -18.30 -16.27 6.90
CA THR A 35 -18.22 -16.94 8.21
C THR A 35 -17.31 -16.17 9.18
N PRO A 36 -17.58 -16.16 10.51
CA PRO A 36 -16.77 -15.40 11.47
C PRO A 36 -15.27 -15.73 11.43
N ARG A 37 -14.91 -17.00 11.20
CA ARG A 37 -13.50 -17.42 11.07
C ARG A 37 -12.86 -16.89 9.79
N ALA A 38 -13.60 -16.87 8.68
CA ALA A 38 -13.12 -16.33 7.42
C ALA A 38 -12.88 -14.82 7.52
N ILE A 39 -13.77 -14.07 8.20
CA ILE A 39 -13.60 -12.62 8.40
C ILE A 39 -12.26 -12.29 9.08
N VAL A 40 -11.90 -13.02 10.14
CA VAL A 40 -10.62 -12.84 10.83
C VAL A 40 -9.43 -13.15 9.92
N PHE A 41 -9.54 -14.22 9.12
CA PHE A 41 -8.51 -14.57 8.14
C PHE A 41 -8.36 -13.51 7.04
N ILE A 42 -9.47 -13.00 6.52
CA ILE A 42 -9.51 -11.96 5.48
C ILE A 42 -8.89 -10.66 6.01
N ASP A 43 -9.18 -10.26 7.24
CA ASP A 43 -8.53 -9.11 7.89
C ASP A 43 -7.00 -9.29 7.96
N PHE A 44 -6.55 -10.45 8.42
CA PHE A 44 -5.13 -10.77 8.49
C PHE A 44 -4.47 -10.78 7.11
N TRP A 45 -5.11 -11.41 6.12
CA TRP A 45 -4.60 -11.48 4.76
C TRP A 45 -4.55 -10.11 4.10
N GLY A 46 -5.56 -9.28 4.30
CA GLY A 46 -5.60 -7.89 3.84
C GLY A 46 -4.43 -7.07 4.39
N ARG A 47 -4.15 -7.18 5.70
CA ARG A 47 -2.95 -6.57 6.33
C ARG A 47 -1.68 -7.01 5.65
N LEU A 48 -1.49 -8.32 5.51
CA LEU A 48 -0.30 -8.90 4.90
C LEU A 48 -0.10 -8.39 3.47
N CYS A 49 -1.18 -8.33 2.66
CA CYS A 49 -1.15 -7.77 1.31
C CYS A 49 -0.73 -6.30 1.30
N VAL A 50 -1.39 -5.45 2.11
CA VAL A 50 -1.09 -4.02 2.16
C VAL A 50 0.34 -3.76 2.59
N TYR A 51 0.82 -4.44 3.65
CA TYR A 51 2.21 -4.29 4.12
C TYR A 51 3.22 -4.74 3.07
N SER A 52 2.96 -5.87 2.41
CA SER A 52 3.86 -6.41 1.39
C SER A 52 3.94 -5.51 0.16
N LEU A 53 2.79 -5.00 -0.30
CA LEU A 53 2.70 -3.99 -1.35
C LEU A 53 3.44 -2.73 -0.97
N TRP A 54 3.33 -2.31 0.30
CA TRP A 54 4.03 -1.16 0.83
C TRP A 54 5.54 -1.30 0.76
N PHE A 55 6.08 -2.39 1.31
CA PHE A 55 7.52 -2.66 1.27
C PHE A 55 8.06 -2.71 -0.16
N THR A 56 7.34 -3.39 -1.06
CA THR A 56 7.75 -3.54 -2.45
C THR A 56 7.64 -2.21 -3.20
N GLY A 57 6.52 -1.50 -3.05
CA GLY A 57 6.26 -0.21 -3.66
C GLY A 57 7.30 0.84 -3.23
N TYR A 58 7.65 0.88 -1.94
CA TYR A 58 8.69 1.78 -1.47
C TYR A 58 10.06 1.47 -2.06
N ALA A 59 10.45 0.19 -2.09
CA ALA A 59 11.71 -0.23 -2.67
C ALA A 59 11.81 0.15 -4.16
N LEU A 60 10.72 -0.02 -4.91
CA LEU A 60 10.62 0.38 -6.31
C LEU A 60 10.69 1.91 -6.46
N TYR A 61 9.97 2.65 -5.62
CA TYR A 61 10.00 4.12 -5.61
C TYR A 61 11.43 4.65 -5.42
N ARG A 62 12.16 4.14 -4.43
CA ARG A 62 13.55 4.56 -4.17
C ARG A 62 14.51 4.21 -5.30
N LYS A 63 14.30 3.07 -5.97
CA LYS A 63 15.20 2.57 -7.01
C LYS A 63 14.98 3.24 -8.36
N TYR A 64 13.73 3.44 -8.76
CA TYR A 64 13.37 3.85 -10.13
C TYR A 64 12.92 5.31 -10.25
N LEU A 65 12.56 5.97 -9.14
CA LEU A 65 12.08 7.34 -9.16
C LEU A 65 13.02 8.39 -8.54
N PRO A 66 14.32 8.17 -8.22
CA PRO A 66 15.10 9.14 -7.44
C PRO A 66 15.15 10.54 -8.09
N ASN A 67 15.22 10.62 -9.42
CA ASN A 67 15.35 11.88 -10.16
C ASN A 67 14.08 12.31 -10.92
N LYS A 68 12.95 11.60 -10.73
CA LYS A 68 11.70 11.88 -11.45
C LYS A 68 10.76 12.76 -10.62
N SER A 69 11.09 14.04 -10.47
CA SER A 69 10.32 15.00 -9.65
C SER A 69 8.84 15.04 -10.00
N ILE A 70 8.49 15.12 -11.29
CA ILE A 70 7.10 15.17 -11.77
C ILE A 70 6.32 13.92 -11.32
N LEU A 71 6.88 12.74 -11.52
CA LEU A 71 6.20 11.49 -11.18
C LEU A 71 6.06 11.31 -9.66
N LYS A 72 7.04 11.79 -8.87
CA LYS A 72 6.88 11.86 -7.40
C LYS A 72 5.73 12.78 -7.01
N SER A 73 5.64 13.96 -7.61
CA SER A 73 4.55 14.90 -7.34
C SER A 73 3.18 14.30 -7.69
N ILE A 74 3.06 13.60 -8.82
CA ILE A 74 1.82 12.90 -9.17
C ILE A 74 1.44 11.85 -8.12
N ILE A 75 2.39 11.01 -7.70
CA ILE A 75 2.14 9.98 -6.67
C ILE A 75 1.70 10.64 -5.36
N VAL A 76 2.39 11.68 -4.92
CA VAL A 76 2.05 12.42 -3.70
C VAL A 76 0.67 13.04 -3.81
N THR A 77 0.33 13.69 -4.92
CA THR A 77 -1.00 14.25 -5.16
C THR A 77 -2.08 13.19 -5.10
N ILE A 78 -1.87 12.03 -5.76
CA ILE A 78 -2.83 10.91 -5.71
C ILE A 78 -3.06 10.47 -4.26
N VAL A 79 -1.99 10.28 -3.49
CA VAL A 79 -2.11 9.86 -2.08
C VAL A 79 -2.82 10.93 -1.24
N ILE A 80 -2.45 12.20 -1.39
CA ILE A 80 -3.05 13.32 -0.66
C ILE A 80 -4.53 13.46 -1.00
N LEU A 81 -4.95 13.24 -2.25
CA LEU A 81 -6.36 13.31 -2.66
C LEU A 81 -7.15 12.07 -2.25
N ASN A 82 -6.52 10.89 -2.24
CA ASN A 82 -7.18 9.64 -1.89
C ASN A 82 -7.67 9.62 -0.43
N ILE A 83 -6.92 10.21 0.51
CA ILE A 83 -7.28 10.30 1.94
C ILE A 83 -8.59 11.07 2.16
N PRO A 84 -8.74 12.35 1.77
CA PRO A 84 -9.96 13.10 1.97
C PRO A 84 -11.11 12.48 1.19
N VAL A 85 -10.89 11.90 0.01
CA VAL A 85 -11.93 11.17 -0.74
C VAL A 85 -12.46 9.99 0.09
N PHE A 86 -11.58 9.11 0.57
CA PHE A 86 -11.98 7.96 1.38
C PHE A 86 -12.71 8.38 2.67
N LEU A 87 -12.16 9.37 3.39
CA LEU A 87 -12.77 9.87 4.62
C LEU A 87 -14.12 10.54 4.37
N THR A 88 -14.26 11.30 3.28
CA THR A 88 -15.52 11.95 2.89
C THR A 88 -16.58 10.90 2.55
N LEU A 89 -16.22 9.87 1.79
CA LEU A 89 -17.12 8.77 1.47
C LEU A 89 -17.57 8.02 2.74
N GLY A 90 -16.65 7.79 3.68
CA GLY A 90 -16.98 7.19 4.97
C GLY A 90 -17.90 8.08 5.82
N TYR A 91 -17.57 9.36 5.97
CA TYR A 91 -18.33 10.32 6.76
C TYR A 91 -19.77 10.49 6.27
N PHE A 92 -19.97 10.53 4.94
CA PHE A 92 -21.30 10.65 4.34
C PHE A 92 -22.03 9.31 4.14
N ASN A 93 -21.56 8.23 4.77
CA ASN A 93 -22.14 6.88 4.65
C ASN A 93 -22.31 6.44 3.18
N LYS A 94 -21.36 6.81 2.31
CA LYS A 94 -21.33 6.41 0.90
C LYS A 94 -20.53 5.13 0.67
N LEU A 95 -19.81 4.66 1.68
CA LEU A 95 -19.22 3.32 1.70
C LEU A 95 -20.31 2.30 2.03
N SER A 96 -20.38 1.20 1.26
CA SER A 96 -21.41 0.18 1.50
C SER A 96 -21.23 -0.44 2.90
N PRO A 97 -22.34 -0.63 3.66
CA PRO A 97 -22.31 -1.36 4.93
C PRO A 97 -22.31 -2.89 4.74
N ASP A 98 -22.42 -3.38 3.51
CA ASP A 98 -22.55 -4.81 3.23
C ASP A 98 -21.27 -5.57 3.61
N LEU A 99 -21.44 -6.66 4.36
CA LEU A 99 -20.34 -7.52 4.83
C LEU A 99 -19.44 -8.02 3.69
N ASP A 100 -20.00 -8.22 2.50
CA ASP A 100 -19.28 -8.70 1.33
C ASP A 100 -18.38 -7.64 0.70
N THR A 101 -18.67 -6.36 0.94
CA THR A 101 -17.87 -5.22 0.44
C THR A 101 -16.86 -4.71 1.45
N LEU A 102 -17.03 -5.04 2.74
CA LEU A 102 -16.14 -4.63 3.81
C LEU A 102 -14.66 -4.97 3.57
N PRO A 103 -14.29 -6.18 3.08
CA PRO A 103 -12.88 -6.50 2.82
C PRO A 103 -12.21 -5.54 1.83
N PHE A 104 -12.94 -5.11 0.80
CA PHE A 104 -12.43 -4.16 -0.19
C PHE A 104 -12.28 -2.77 0.41
N ILE A 105 -13.29 -2.30 1.14
CA ILE A 105 -13.30 -0.98 1.80
C ILE A 105 -12.17 -0.91 2.84
N ASP A 106 -12.02 -1.94 3.66
CA ASP A 106 -10.96 -2.06 4.65
C ASP A 106 -9.57 -2.06 4.01
N PHE A 107 -9.39 -2.84 2.93
CA PHE A 107 -8.14 -2.85 2.16
C PHE A 107 -7.80 -1.47 1.60
N TRP A 108 -8.77 -0.77 1.00
CA TRP A 108 -8.59 0.56 0.46
C TRP A 108 -8.25 1.58 1.56
N GLY A 109 -8.94 1.54 2.69
CA GLY A 109 -8.66 2.39 3.84
C GLY A 109 -7.25 2.22 4.37
N ARG A 110 -6.79 0.97 4.53
CA ARG A 110 -5.42 0.67 4.96
C ARG A 110 -4.40 1.16 3.96
N LEU A 111 -4.58 0.85 2.68
CA LEU A 111 -3.66 1.30 1.63
C LEU A 111 -3.49 2.82 1.69
N THR A 112 -4.58 3.55 1.90
CA THR A 112 -4.64 5.01 2.02
C THR A 112 -3.85 5.51 3.24
N VAL A 113 -4.09 4.93 4.42
CA VAL A 113 -3.37 5.29 5.66
C VAL A 113 -1.87 5.00 5.57
N TYR A 114 -1.47 3.82 5.10
CA TYR A 114 -0.06 3.48 4.98
C TYR A 114 0.66 4.33 3.92
N SER A 115 -0.06 4.82 2.92
CA SER A 115 0.47 5.81 1.96
C SER A 115 0.81 7.15 2.59
N LEU A 116 0.02 7.60 3.57
CA LEU A 116 0.36 8.80 4.33
C LEU A 116 1.60 8.58 5.20
N TRP A 117 1.64 7.47 5.95
CA TRP A 117 2.78 7.11 6.79
C TRP A 117 4.08 7.09 6.00
N PHE A 118 4.01 6.63 4.76
CA PHE A 118 5.15 6.63 3.88
C PHE A 118 5.64 8.04 3.49
N MET A 119 4.73 8.91 3.07
CA MET A 119 5.10 10.29 2.75
C MET A 119 5.72 10.99 3.97
N ALA A 120 5.16 10.75 5.15
CA ALA A 120 5.70 11.25 6.42
C ALA A 120 7.09 10.67 6.70
N TYR A 121 7.30 9.37 6.51
CA TYR A 121 8.60 8.71 6.69
C TYR A 121 9.66 9.25 5.71
N GLU A 122 9.33 9.38 4.42
CA GLU A 122 10.26 9.89 3.42
C GLU A 122 10.61 11.37 3.68
N PHE A 123 9.63 12.18 4.10
CA PHE A 123 9.85 13.56 4.54
C PHE A 123 10.79 13.62 5.76
N TYR A 124 10.47 12.87 6.81
CA TYR A 124 11.26 12.81 8.04
C TYR A 124 12.70 12.33 7.80
N ARG A 125 12.87 11.30 6.97
CA ARG A 125 14.20 10.80 6.58
C ARG A 125 15.03 11.87 5.85
N ASN A 126 14.41 12.65 4.97
CA ASN A 126 15.11 13.71 4.25
C ASN A 126 15.45 14.88 5.20
N PHE A 127 14.57 15.20 6.14
CA PHE A 127 14.82 16.18 7.20
C PHE A 127 16.06 15.80 8.02
N ILE A 128 16.11 14.58 8.58
CA ILE A 128 17.28 14.09 9.33
C ILE A 128 18.55 14.17 8.48
N LYS A 129 18.50 13.79 7.20
CA LYS A 129 19.67 13.81 6.32
C LYS A 129 20.17 15.22 6.00
N ALA A 130 19.29 16.21 5.99
CA ALA A 130 19.67 17.61 5.80
C ALA A 130 20.39 18.18 7.04
N ASP A 131 20.06 17.65 8.23
CA ASP A 131 20.64 18.07 9.51
C ASP A 131 21.97 17.38 9.87
N VAL A 132 22.40 16.35 9.12
CA VAL A 132 23.72 15.73 9.31
C VAL A 132 24.76 16.51 8.49
N PRO A 133 25.75 17.18 9.10
CA PRO A 133 26.81 17.85 8.36
C PRO A 133 27.51 16.84 7.45
N GLN A 134 27.65 17.17 6.16
CA GLN A 134 28.47 16.39 5.25
C GLN A 134 29.93 16.59 5.68
N THR A 135 30.45 15.70 6.53
CA THR A 135 31.89 15.62 6.80
C THR A 135 32.58 15.22 5.51
N ILE A 136 33.39 16.17 5.00
CA ILE A 136 34.28 16.07 3.84
C ILE A 136 35.26 14.91 4.02
#